data_AF-A0A9D7VUI1-F1
#
_entry.id   AF-A0A9D7VUI1-F1
#
_cell.length_a   1.000
_cell.length_b   1.000
_cell.length_c   1.000
_cell.angle_alpha   90.00
_cell.angle_beta   90.00
_cell.angle_gamma   90.00
#
_symmetry.space_group_name_H-M   'P 1'
#
loop_
_entity.id
_entity.type
_entity.pdbx_description
1 polymer ?
#
loop_
_entity_poly.entity_id
_entity_poly.type
_entity_poly.pdbx_seq_one_letter_code
_entity_poly.pdbx_strand_id
1 'polypeptide(L)'
;MTIDPAFSAPAPSLGLQRVTGRARVRFERAGETVRLRDLDQSGSAKVRLPKVHGEAPVAVFLNTAGGLTGGDRLEYEAQAGEDAHAVITTQAAERIYRSQEGPADVQGAIRVDAGGL
;
A
#
# COMPACT_ATOMS: atom_id res chain seq x y z
N MET A 1 27.75 16.01 -44.72
CA MET A 1 27.42 15.99 -43.29
C MET A 1 27.69 14.59 -42.79
N THR A 2 28.87 14.36 -42.22
CA THR A 2 29.34 13.03 -41.79
C THR A 2 28.92 12.84 -40.34
N ILE A 3 28.16 11.79 -40.03
CA ILE A 3 27.80 11.46 -38.64
C ILE A 3 29.04 10.86 -37.97
N ASP A 4 29.44 11.45 -36.86
CA ASP A 4 30.56 11.03 -36.02
C ASP A 4 30.22 9.68 -35.34
N PRO A 5 31.01 8.61 -35.51
CA PRO A 5 30.73 7.29 -34.94
C PRO A 5 30.94 7.19 -33.41
N ALA A 6 31.25 8.29 -32.72
CA ALA A 6 31.61 8.29 -31.30
C ALA A 6 30.44 8.20 -30.29
N PHE A 7 29.20 7.89 -30.71
CA PHE A 7 28.03 7.76 -29.82
C PHE A 7 27.66 6.31 -29.47
N SER A 8 28.63 5.46 -29.16
CA SER A 8 28.32 4.14 -28.60
C SER A 8 29.10 3.88 -27.33
N ALA A 9 28.71 4.59 -26.27
CA ALA A 9 28.89 4.09 -24.91
C ALA A 9 27.72 3.12 -24.64
N PRO A 10 27.94 1.94 -24.03
CA PRO A 10 26.83 1.08 -23.63
C PRO A 10 25.94 1.89 -22.67
N ALA A 11 24.66 1.99 -23.02
CA ALA A 11 23.69 2.63 -22.15
C ALA A 11 23.75 1.92 -20.78
N PRO A 12 23.79 2.66 -19.65
CA PRO A 12 23.70 2.02 -18.36
C PRO A 12 22.45 1.15 -18.34
N SER A 13 22.55 -0.05 -17.78
CA SER A 13 21.39 -0.91 -17.56
C SER A 13 20.46 -0.18 -16.60
N LEU A 14 19.52 0.60 -17.15
CA LEU A 14 18.47 1.23 -16.38
C LEU A 14 17.63 0.10 -15.81
N GLY A 15 17.77 -0.13 -14.51
CA GLY A 15 16.92 -1.08 -13.81
C GLY A 15 15.46 -0.73 -14.09
N LEU A 16 14.64 -1.75 -14.34
CA LEU A 16 13.20 -1.54 -14.52
C LEU A 16 12.65 -0.78 -13.32
N GLN A 17 11.79 0.21 -13.56
CA GLN A 17 11.10 0.93 -12.50
C GLN A 17 10.31 -0.09 -11.65
N ARG A 18 10.62 -0.16 -10.36
CA ARG A 18 9.98 -1.09 -9.41
C ARG A 18 8.93 -0.39 -8.58
N VAL A 19 7.91 -1.15 -8.20
CA VAL A 19 6.91 -0.72 -7.24
C VAL A 19 7.49 -0.88 -5.84
N THR A 20 7.47 0.20 -5.08
CA THR A 20 7.67 0.18 -3.63
C THR A 20 6.62 1.08 -3.01
N GLY A 21 5.90 0.58 -2.00
CA GLY A 21 4.86 1.35 -1.33
C GLY A 21 4.56 0.85 0.06
N ARG A 22 4.18 1.77 0.94
CA ARG A 22 3.68 1.48 2.29
C ARG A 22 2.39 2.24 2.52
N ALA A 23 1.43 1.63 3.20
CA ALA A 23 0.25 2.31 3.73
C ALA A 23 -0.08 1.80 5.13
N ARG A 24 -0.31 2.71 6.08
CA ARG A 24 -0.63 2.41 7.47
C ARG A 24 -1.81 3.25 7.95
N VAL A 25 -2.71 2.62 8.70
CA VAL A 25 -3.85 3.30 9.31
C VAL A 25 -4.02 2.85 10.77
N ARG A 26 -4.29 3.79 11.67
CA ARG A 26 -4.68 3.51 13.05
C ARG A 26 -5.96 4.25 13.39
N PHE A 27 -6.89 3.53 14.00
CA PHE A 27 -8.12 4.09 14.55
C PHE A 27 -8.10 4.01 16.07
N GLU A 28 -8.63 5.03 16.74
CA GLU A 28 -8.75 5.07 18.19
C GLU A 28 -10.15 5.53 18.60
N ARG A 29 -10.61 5.04 19.75
CA ARG A 29 -11.85 5.49 20.37
C ARG A 29 -11.70 6.93 20.86
N ALA A 30 -12.66 7.77 20.51
CA ALA A 30 -12.78 9.16 20.91
C ALA A 30 -14.21 9.42 21.40
N GLY A 31 -14.41 9.26 22.71
CA GLY A 31 -15.74 9.30 23.33
C GLY A 31 -16.59 8.12 22.86
N GLU A 32 -17.77 8.43 22.31
CA GLU A 32 -18.70 7.43 21.76
C GLU A 32 -18.39 7.06 20.29
N THR A 33 -17.39 7.69 19.68
CA THR A 33 -17.04 7.48 18.27
C THR A 33 -15.65 6.88 18.10
N VAL A 34 -15.35 6.33 16.93
CA VAL A 34 -13.99 5.93 16.53
C VAL A 34 -13.47 6.90 15.47
N ARG A 35 -12.22 7.34 15.61
CA ARG A 35 -11.60 8.33 14.72
C ARG A 35 -10.25 7.85 14.20
N LEU A 36 -9.87 8.37 13.03
CA LEU A 36 -8.53 8.19 12.49
C LEU A 36 -7.52 8.87 13.42
N ARG A 37 -6.55 8.10 13.89
CA ARG A 37 -5.44 8.59 14.72
C ARG A 37 -4.18 8.85 13.90
N ASP A 38 -3.80 7.87 13.07
CA ASP A 38 -2.60 7.90 12.25
C ASP A 38 -2.93 7.44 10.82
N LEU A 39 -2.36 8.13 9.84
CA LEU A 39 -2.38 7.75 8.43
C LEU A 39 -1.01 8.05 7.82
N ASP A 40 -0.32 7.01 7.38
CA ASP A 40 0.94 7.11 6.65
C ASP A 40 0.81 6.39 5.31
N GLN A 41 1.34 6.98 4.25
CA GLN A 41 1.31 6.37 2.92
C GLN A 41 2.42 6.88 2.01
N SER A 42 3.04 5.97 1.26
CA SER A 42 4.12 6.26 0.33
C SER A 42 4.06 5.36 -0.90
N GLY A 43 4.70 5.80 -1.99
CA GLY A 43 4.74 5.03 -3.24
C GLY A 43 3.34 4.78 -3.83
N SER A 44 3.09 3.56 -4.33
CA SER A 44 1.80 3.18 -4.92
C SER A 44 0.76 2.68 -3.91
N ALA A 45 1.16 2.38 -2.67
CA ALA A 45 0.23 1.99 -1.63
C ALA A 45 -0.57 3.21 -1.14
N LYS A 46 -1.89 3.06 -1.02
CA LYS A 46 -2.81 4.14 -0.61
C LYS A 46 -3.90 3.59 0.30
N VAL A 47 -4.42 4.48 1.15
CA VAL A 47 -5.66 4.25 1.91
C VAL A 47 -6.72 5.25 1.43
N ARG A 48 -7.96 4.80 1.33
CA ARG A 48 -9.14 5.65 1.14
C ARG A 48 -10.06 5.49 2.35
N LEU A 49 -10.57 6.61 2.82
CA LEU A 49 -11.41 6.72 4.01
C LEU A 49 -12.80 7.25 3.58
N PRO A 50 -13.67 6.39 3.03
CA PRO A 50 -14.99 6.82 2.61
C PRO A 50 -15.81 7.30 3.82
N LYS A 51 -16.67 8.29 3.58
CA LYS A 51 -17.71 8.66 4.55
C LYS A 51 -18.77 7.56 4.55
N VAL A 52 -18.91 6.88 5.67
CA VAL A 52 -19.91 5.83 5.88
C VAL A 52 -20.90 6.26 6.94
N HIS A 53 -22.13 5.75 6.85
CA HIS A 53 -23.20 6.00 7.81
C HIS A 53 -23.37 4.83 8.80
N GLY A 54 -22.36 3.95 8.89
CA GLY A 54 -22.32 2.81 9.80
C GLY A 54 -21.60 3.13 11.11
N GLU A 55 -21.57 2.14 12.01
CA GLU A 55 -21.05 2.28 13.38
C GLU A 55 -19.52 2.34 13.47
N ALA A 56 -18.80 1.95 12.40
CA ALA A 56 -17.35 1.91 12.34
C ALA A 56 -16.81 2.64 11.09
N PRO A 57 -15.68 3.37 11.20
CA PRO A 57 -14.99 3.89 10.03
C PRO A 57 -14.49 2.75 9.13
N VAL A 58 -14.46 3.01 7.82
CA VAL A 58 -13.91 2.08 6.83
C VAL A 58 -12.58 2.61 6.31
N ALA A 59 -11.57 1.74 6.27
CA ALA A 59 -10.33 1.97 5.51
C ALA A 59 -10.25 0.99 4.34
N VAL A 60 -10.07 1.54 3.13
CA VAL A 60 -9.89 0.77 1.90
C VAL A 60 -8.45 0.89 1.45
N PHE A 61 -7.68 -0.19 1.53
CA PHE A 61 -6.33 -0.29 0.99
C PHE A 61 -6.37 -0.55 -0.51
N LEU A 62 -5.41 0.04 -1.24
CA LEU A 62 -5.23 -0.20 -2.67
C LEU A 62 -3.79 0.06 -3.13
N ASN A 63 -3.44 -0.60 -4.23
CA ASN A 63 -2.23 -0.39 -5.01
C ASN A 63 -2.54 0.37 -6.31
N THR A 64 -1.92 1.53 -6.52
CA THR A 64 -2.13 2.35 -7.73
C THR A 64 -1.15 2.05 -8.87
N ALA A 65 -0.28 1.04 -8.75
CA ALA A 65 0.70 0.69 -9.78
C ALA A 65 0.13 -0.18 -10.92
N GLY A 66 -1.08 -0.73 -10.75
CA GLY A 66 -1.75 -1.57 -11.77
C GLY A 66 -1.33 -3.05 -11.78
N GLY A 67 -0.47 -3.44 -10.84
CA GLY A 67 -0.05 -4.81 -10.54
C GLY A 67 1.40 -4.89 -10.10
N LEU A 68 1.88 -6.10 -9.83
CA LEU A 68 3.21 -6.37 -9.29
C LEU A 68 3.95 -7.40 -10.16
N THR A 69 5.27 -7.25 -10.27
CA THR A 69 6.19 -8.23 -10.85
C THR A 69 7.41 -8.42 -9.94
N GLY A 70 8.33 -9.29 -10.33
CA GLY A 70 9.53 -9.60 -9.55
C GLY A 70 10.29 -8.35 -9.11
N GLY A 71 10.64 -8.31 -7.81
CA GLY A 71 11.35 -7.18 -7.19
C GLY A 71 10.45 -6.09 -6.62
N ASP A 72 9.14 -6.13 -6.87
CA ASP A 72 8.19 -5.17 -6.30
C ASP A 72 7.89 -5.47 -4.82
N ARG A 73 7.59 -4.42 -4.05
CA ARG A 73 7.37 -4.50 -2.59
C ARG A 73 6.20 -3.63 -2.13
N LEU A 74 5.26 -4.22 -1.40
CA LEU A 74 4.17 -3.50 -0.75
C LEU A 74 4.03 -3.87 0.72
N GLU A 75 3.77 -2.88 1.55
CA GLU A 75 3.49 -3.05 2.98
C GLU A 75 2.16 -2.36 3.36
N TYR A 76 1.28 -3.11 4.02
CA TYR A 76 0.01 -2.62 4.53
C TYR A 76 -0.11 -2.89 6.03
N GLU A 77 -0.46 -1.88 6.81
CA GLU A 77 -0.73 -2.05 8.25
C GLU A 77 -2.04 -1.38 8.68
N ALA A 78 -2.82 -2.11 9.49
CA ALA A 78 -4.00 -1.57 10.13
C ALA A 78 -3.97 -1.83 11.64
N GLN A 79 -4.42 -0.86 12.42
CA GLN A 79 -4.60 -1.03 13.85
C GLN A 79 -5.95 -0.47 14.33
N ALA A 80 -6.69 -1.32 15.05
CA ALA A 80 -7.80 -0.92 15.90
C ALA A 80 -7.28 -0.73 17.32
N GLY A 81 -7.34 0.50 17.84
CA GLY A 81 -6.99 0.83 19.21
C GLY A 81 -7.96 0.25 20.24
N GLU A 82 -7.69 0.49 21.52
CA GLU A 82 -8.55 0.01 22.61
C GLU A 82 -10.01 0.42 22.41
N ASP A 83 -10.93 -0.55 22.55
CA ASP A 83 -12.38 -0.39 22.36
C ASP A 83 -12.80 0.25 21.01
N ALA A 84 -11.92 0.24 20.00
CA ALA A 84 -12.18 0.80 18.69
C ALA A 84 -12.63 -0.29 17.72
N HIS A 85 -13.77 -0.08 17.07
CA HIS A 85 -14.22 -0.90 15.95
C HIS A 85 -13.87 -0.20 14.63
N ALA A 86 -13.15 -0.88 13.73
CA ALA A 86 -12.84 -0.38 12.39
C ALA A 86 -12.98 -1.47 11.32
N VAL A 87 -13.54 -1.10 10.16
CA VAL A 87 -13.65 -2.02 9.02
C VAL A 87 -12.50 -1.79 8.07
N ILE A 88 -11.70 -2.83 7.86
CA ILE A 88 -10.55 -2.79 6.96
C ILE A 88 -10.82 -3.67 5.75
N THR A 89 -10.62 -3.12 4.55
CA THR A 89 -10.85 -3.85 3.30
C THR A 89 -9.90 -3.41 2.19
N THR A 90 -9.92 -4.11 1.07
CA THR A 90 -9.20 -3.77 -0.16
C THR A 90 -10.18 -3.52 -1.29
N GLN A 91 -9.88 -2.58 -2.19
CA GLN A 91 -10.75 -2.34 -3.36
C GLN A 91 -10.79 -3.53 -4.32
N ALA A 92 -9.66 -4.23 -4.46
CA ALA A 92 -9.49 -5.36 -5.36
C ALA A 92 -8.35 -6.25 -4.86
N ALA A 93 -8.29 -7.48 -5.38
CA ALA A 93 -7.10 -8.32 -5.23
C ALA A 93 -5.93 -7.76 -6.05
N GLU A 94 -4.70 -8.00 -5.57
CA GLU A 94 -3.50 -7.62 -6.30
C GLU A 94 -3.37 -8.41 -7.61
N ARG A 95 -2.93 -7.73 -8.68
CA ARG A 95 -2.64 -8.38 -9.97
C ARG A 95 -1.16 -8.72 -10.04
N ILE A 96 -0.83 -10.01 -10.14
CA ILE A 96 0.55 -10.48 -10.21
C ILE A 96 0.91 -10.86 -11.65
N TYR A 97 2.01 -10.29 -12.16
CA TYR A 97 2.55 -10.58 -13.49
C TYR A 97 3.67 -11.61 -13.44
N ARG A 98 4.00 -12.18 -14.60
CA ARG A 98 5.16 -13.05 -14.76
C ARG A 98 6.43 -12.29 -14.34
N SER A 99 7.18 -12.87 -13.42
CA SER A 99 8.50 -12.40 -13.04
C SER A 99 9.58 -13.03 -13.93
N GLN A 100 10.60 -12.25 -14.28
CA GLN A 100 11.86 -12.75 -14.86
C GLN A 100 12.95 -12.92 -13.79
N GLU A 101 12.82 -12.26 -12.63
CA GLU A 101 13.81 -12.24 -11.55
C GLU A 101 13.10 -12.08 -10.20
N GLY A 102 13.27 -13.04 -9.29
CA GLY A 102 12.76 -12.97 -7.91
C GLY A 102 11.22 -12.87 -7.78
N PRO A 103 10.70 -12.93 -6.55
CA PRO A 103 9.27 -12.71 -6.29
C PRO A 103 8.95 -11.22 -6.14
N ALA A 104 7.66 -10.90 -6.22
CA ALA A 104 7.13 -9.70 -5.57
C ALA A 104 6.86 -10.02 -4.10
N ASP A 105 7.00 -9.03 -3.21
CA ASP A 105 6.72 -9.17 -1.77
C ASP A 105 5.53 -8.27 -1.40
N VAL A 106 4.54 -8.85 -0.71
CA VAL A 106 3.38 -8.13 -0.17
C VAL A 106 3.22 -8.55 1.28
N GLN A 107 3.34 -7.58 2.18
CA GLN A 107 3.22 -7.78 3.62
C GLN A 107 1.97 -7.08 4.15
N GLY A 108 1.22 -7.78 4.98
CA GLY A 108 0.05 -7.26 5.68
C GLY A 108 0.18 -7.50 7.18
N ALA A 109 -0.04 -6.47 7.99
CA ALA A 109 -0.13 -6.60 9.44
C ALA A 109 -1.44 -5.97 9.95
N ILE A 110 -2.16 -6.71 10.79
CA ILE A 110 -3.37 -6.23 11.46
C ILE A 110 -3.13 -6.36 12.96
N ARG A 111 -3.37 -5.27 13.69
CA ARG A 111 -3.28 -5.22 15.15
C ARG A 111 -4.64 -4.82 15.71
N VAL A 112 -5.06 -5.51 16.76
CA VAL A 112 -6.31 -5.22 17.46
C VAL A 112 -5.95 -5.16 18.94
N ASP A 113 -6.09 -3.97 19.53
CA ASP A 113 -5.84 -3.75 20.94
C ASP A 113 -7.04 -4.25 21.77
N ALA A 114 -6.95 -4.20 23.10
CA ALA A 114 -7.97 -4.76 23.98
C ALA A 114 -9.37 -4.15 23.71
N GLY A 115 -10.38 -5.01 23.56
CA GLY A 115 -11.76 -4.57 23.25
C GLY A 115 -11.97 -4.03 21.83
N GLY A 116 -10.92 -3.93 21.02
CA GLY A 116 -11.02 -3.53 19.62
C GLY A 116 -11.69 -4.60 18.74
N LEU A 117 -12.24 -4.16 17.60
CA LEU A 117 -12.88 -5.00 16.59
C LEU A 117 -12.45 -4.60 15.16
#